data_AF-A9BBY6-F1
#
_entry.id   AF-A9BBY6-F1
#
_cell.length_a   1.000
_cell.length_b   1.000
_cell.length_c   1.000
_cell.angle_alpha   90.00
_cell.angle_beta   90.00
_cell.angle_gamma   90.00
#
_symmetry.space_group_name_H-M   'P 1'
#
loop_
_entity.id
_entity.type
_entity.pdbx_description
1 polymer ?
#
loop_
_entity_poly.entity_id
_entity_poly.type
_entity_poly.pdbx_seq_one_letter_code
_entity_poly.pdbx_strand_id
1 'polypeptide(L)' 'MSFFMASKRESISIVEDSDAIDSYFECITACAVGDDGGECITKCIEVHLKSQTD' A
#
# COMPACT_ATOMS: atom_id res chain seq x y z
N MET A 1 24.27 19.75 32.15
CA MET A 1 22.86 20.08 31.86
C MET A 1 22.54 19.67 30.43
N SER A 2 21.30 19.22 30.23
CA SER A 2 20.68 18.59 29.06
C SER A 2 20.94 19.26 27.71
N PHE A 3 20.97 18.48 26.64
CA PHE A 3 20.12 18.65 25.44
C PHE A 3 20.20 17.38 24.57
N PHE A 4 19.72 16.25 25.11
CA PHE A 4 19.36 15.10 24.27
C PHE A 4 18.02 15.44 23.62
N MET A 5 18.08 16.15 22.50
CA MET A 5 16.91 16.51 21.71
C MET A 5 16.47 15.28 20.92
N ALA A 6 15.67 14.43 21.57
CA ALA A 6 14.94 13.37 20.90
C ALA A 6 13.92 14.01 19.96
N SER A 7 14.35 14.28 18.73
CA SER A 7 13.45 14.57 17.61
C SER A 7 12.77 13.26 17.23
N LYS A 8 11.76 12.88 18.02
CA LYS A 8 10.79 11.86 17.65
C LYS A 8 9.98 12.49 16.53
N ARG A 9 10.47 12.34 15.29
CA ARG A 9 9.71 12.60 14.08
C ARG A 9 8.41 11.82 14.21
N GLU A 10 7.30 12.56 14.16
CA GLU A 10 5.96 12.02 14.01
C GLU A 10 5.94 11.25 12.69
N SER A 11 6.31 9.97 12.76
CA SER A 11 6.10 8.99 11.73
C SER A 11 4.63 8.64 11.77
N ILE A 12 3.83 9.56 11.25
CA ILE A 12 2.41 9.34 10.97
C ILE A 12 2.32 8.09 10.09
N SER A 13 1.30 7.28 10.33
CA SER A 13 1.02 5.91 9.89
C SER A 13 0.91 5.69 8.37
N ILE A 14 1.74 6.34 7.56
CA ILE A 14 1.81 6.20 6.09
C ILE A 14 2.54 4.90 5.72
N VAL A 15 3.31 4.30 6.63
CA VAL A 15 4.09 3.08 6.33
C VAL A 15 3.19 1.87 6.08
N GLU A 16 2.07 1.71 6.79
CA GLU A 16 1.15 0.59 6.53
C GLU A 16 0.25 0.83 5.32
N ASP A 17 -0.19 2.07 5.10
CA ASP A 17 -0.97 2.42 3.90
C ASP A 17 -0.13 2.34 2.63
N SER A 18 1.13 2.77 2.69
CA SER A 18 2.05 2.68 1.57
C SER A 18 2.42 1.24 1.23
N ASP A 19 2.40 0.31 2.19
CA ASP A 19 2.69 -1.12 1.95
C ASP A 19 1.55 -1.82 1.21
N ALA A 20 0.30 -1.49 1.55
CA ALA A 20 -0.90 -1.96 0.86
C ALA A 20 -0.96 -1.44 -0.60
N ILE A 21 -0.60 -0.18 -0.81
CA ILE A 21 -0.54 0.43 -2.14
C ILE A 21 0.62 -0.14 -2.96
N ASP A 22 1.81 -0.32 -2.38
CA ASP A 22 2.97 -0.90 -3.08
C ASP A 22 2.69 -2.33 -3.55
N SER A 23 2.10 -3.16 -2.68
CA SER A 23 1.65 -4.51 -3.03
C SER A 23 0.58 -4.53 -4.12
N TYR A 24 -0.35 -3.57 -4.11
CA TYR A 24 -1.32 -3.39 -5.20
C TYR A 24 -0.62 -3.08 -6.53
N PHE A 25 0.37 -2.18 -6.53
CA PHE A 25 1.12 -1.81 -7.73
C PHE A 25 1.92 -3.00 -8.29
N GLU A 26 2.51 -3.82 -7.43
CA GLU A 26 3.21 -5.04 -7.82
C GLU A 26 2.23 -6.07 -8.41
N CYS A 27 1.03 -6.19 -7.85
CA CYS A 27 -0.01 -7.07 -8.35
C CYS A 27 -0.53 -6.66 -9.74
N ILE A 28 -0.86 -5.37 -9.95
CA ILE A 28 -1.36 -4.92 -11.26
C ILE A 28 -0.30 -4.98 -12.36
N THR A 29 0.98 -4.83 -12.00
CA THR A 29 2.08 -4.93 -12.97
C THR A 29 2.41 -6.38 -13.33
N ALA A 30 2.06 -7.34 -12.46
CA ALA A 30 2.08 -8.76 -12.78
C ALA A 30 0.90 -9.20 -13.69
N CYS A 31 -0.17 -8.40 -13.78
CA CYS A 31 -1.29 -8.69 -14.67
C CYS A 31 -0.91 -8.51 -16.14
N ALA A 32 -1.18 -9.52 -16.95
CA ALA A 32 -1.02 -9.42 -18.40
C ALA A 32 -2.01 -8.41 -18.99
N VAL A 33 -1.51 -7.51 -19.83
CA VAL A 33 -2.36 -6.55 -20.56
C VAL A 33 -3.11 -7.29 -21.67
N GLY A 34 -4.36 -7.70 -21.39
CA GLY A 34 -5.22 -8.50 -22.26
C GLY A 34 -6.65 -8.64 -21.69
N ASP A 35 -7.49 -9.51 -22.28
CA ASP A 35 -8.88 -9.75 -21.87
C ASP A 35 -8.99 -10.18 -20.39
N ASP A 36 -7.97 -10.88 -19.88
CA ASP A 36 -7.83 -11.32 -18.49
C ASP A 36 -7.31 -10.24 -17.52
N GLY A 37 -6.81 -9.12 -18.05
CA GLY A 37 -6.22 -8.04 -17.26
C GLY A 37 -7.24 -7.36 -16.35
N GLY A 38 -8.49 -7.24 -16.79
CA GLY A 38 -9.57 -6.66 -15.99
C GLY A 38 -9.94 -7.50 -14.76
N GLU A 39 -9.99 -8.83 -14.90
CA GLU A 39 -10.25 -9.74 -13.78
C GLU A 39 -9.06 -9.76 -12.80
N CYS A 40 -7.84 -9.74 -13.33
CA CYS A 40 -6.62 -9.70 -12.53
C CYS A 40 -6.53 -8.43 -11.68
N ILE A 41 -6.79 -7.26 -12.26
CA ILE A 41 -6.82 -5.98 -11.52
C ILE A 41 -7.92 -5.99 -10.45
N THR A 42 -9.10 -6.53 -10.76
CA THR A 42 -10.21 -6.63 -9.79
C THR A 42 -9.80 -7.43 -8.56
N LYS A 43 -9.15 -8.58 -8.75
CA LYS A 43 -8.59 -9.40 -7.65
C LYS A 43 -7.52 -8.63 -6.86
N CYS A 44 -6.63 -7.89 -7.51
CA CYS A 44 -5.62 -7.07 -6.84
C CYS A 44 -6.25 -6.00 -5.93
N ILE A 45 -7.32 -5.34 -6.38
CA ILE A 45 -8.06 -4.34 -5.57
C ILE A 45 -8.73 -5.00 -4.37
N GLU A 46 -9.37 -6.16 -4.56
CA GLU A 46 -10.05 -6.86 -3.47
C GLU A 46 -9.11 -7.39 -2.38
N VAL A 47 -7.87 -7.75 -2.76
CA VAL A 47 -6.86 -8.27 -1.82
C VAL A 47 -6.10 -7.14 -1.11
N HIS A 48 -5.76 -6.05 -1.82
CA HIS A 48 -4.84 -5.04 -1.30
C HIS A 48 -5.49 -3.72 -0.88
N LEU A 49 -6.69 -3.36 -1.38
CA LEU A 49 -7.34 -2.07 -1.07
C LEU A 49 -8.58 -2.16 -0.17
N LYS A 50 -9.11 -3.36 0.08
CA LYS A 50 -10.37 -3.56 0.83
C LYS A 50 -10.24 -3.41 2.36
N SER A 51 -9.05 -3.10 2.87
CA SER A 51 -8.75 -2.93 4.30
C SER A 51 -8.97 -1.51 4.84
N GLN A 52 -9.37 -0.55 4.00
CA GLN A 52 -9.55 0.87 4.34
C GLN A 52 -11.02 1.32 4.38
N THR A 53 -11.97 0.42 4.64
CA THR A 53 -13.38 0.79 4.88
C THR A 53 -13.96 -0.05 6.02
N ASP A 54 -13.56 0.28 7.25
CA ASP A 54 -14.41 0.28 8.44
C ASP A 54 -14.09 1.52 9.28
#